data_AF-A0A212LZE0-F1
#
_entry.id   AF-A0A212LZE0-F1
#
_cell.length_a   1.000
_cell.length_b   1.000
_cell.length_c   1.000
_cell.angle_alpha   90.00
_cell.angle_beta   90.00
_cell.angle_gamma   90.00
#
_symmetry.space_group_name_H-M   'P 1'
#
loop_
_entity.id
_entity.type
_entity.pdbx_description
1 polymer ?
#
loop_
_entity_poly.entity_id
_entity_poly.type
_entity_poly.pdbx_seq_one_letter_code
_entity_poly.pdbx_strand_id
1 'polypeptide(L)' 'MEILHFINSRHVTFFSTSAKSEVKLRYKVFSKANDKVTTFQVLGKGNNKVTSIGVPGIGTAMKRGIDEAMDEAFVKIEKL' A
#
# COMPACT_ATOMS: atom_id res chain seq x y z
N MET A 1 -6.90 -11.91 3.86
CA MET A 1 -6.58 -10.63 3.21
C MET A 1 -6.27 -10.94 1.76
N GLU A 2 -6.84 -10.15 0.84
CA GLU A 2 -6.69 -10.35 -0.60
C GLU A 2 -6.12 -9.06 -1.21
N ILE A 3 -5.16 -9.19 -2.13
CA ILE A 3 -4.66 -8.07 -2.92
C ILE A 3 -5.60 -7.89 -4.11
N LEU A 4 -6.29 -6.75 -4.19
CA LEU A 4 -7.19 -6.44 -5.30
C LEU A 4 -6.45 -5.80 -6.46
N HIS A 5 -5.60 -4.81 -6.16
CA HIS A 5 -4.81 -4.11 -7.15
C HIS A 5 -3.41 -3.85 -6.61
N PHE A 6 -2.43 -4.02 -7.51
CA PHE A 6 -1.04 -3.71 -7.24
C PHE A 6 -0.47 -3.02 -8.48
N ILE A 7 -0.57 -1.69 -8.52
CA ILE A 7 -0.15 -0.90 -9.67
C ILE A 7 1.20 -0.28 -9.37
N ASN A 8 2.21 -0.67 -10.14
CA ASN A 8 3.54 -0.09 -10.07
C ASN A 8 3.82 0.73 -11.31
N SER A 9 4.31 1.95 -11.13
CA SER A 9 4.83 2.78 -12.20
C SER A 9 6.23 3.25 -11.85
N ARG A 10 7.10 3.30 -12.86
CA ARG A 10 8.43 3.88 -12.74
C ARG A 10 8.66 4.81 -13.91
N HIS A 11 9.10 6.02 -13.59
CA HIS A 11 9.53 7.01 -14.54
C HIS A 11 11.03 7.25 -14.35
N VAL A 12 11.79 7.06 -15.42
CA VAL A 12 13.23 7.29 -15.45
C VAL A 12 13.48 8.39 -16.47
N THR A 13 14.21 9.41 -16.07
CA THR A 13 14.68 10.51 -16.92
C THR A 13 16.20 10.66 -16.71
N PHE A 14 16.86 11.41 -17.59
CA PHE A 14 18.30 11.67 -17.49
C PHE A 14 18.74 12.27 -16.14
N PHE A 15 17.84 12.97 -15.43
CA PHE A 15 18.15 13.68 -14.17
C PHE A 15 17.41 13.14 -12.95
N SER A 16 16.48 12.18 -13.10
CA SER A 16 15.71 11.68 -11.97
C SER A 16 15.10 10.31 -12.21
N THR A 17 14.90 9.56 -11.12
CA THR A 17 14.09 8.35 -11.10
C THR A 17 12.95 8.52 -10.10
N SER A 18 11.73 8.21 -10.52
CA SER A 18 10.55 8.14 -9.66
C SER A 18 9.91 6.76 -9.79
N ALA A 19 9.58 6.15 -8.66
CA ALA A 19 8.76 4.95 -8.58
C ALA A 19 7.53 5.24 -7.73
N LYS A 20 6.36 4.86 -8.21
CA LYS A 20 5.09 4.93 -7.49
C LYS A 20 4.49 3.53 -7.44
N SER A 21 3.99 3.14 -6.29
CA SER A 21 3.27 1.91 -6.06
C SER A 21 1.94 2.23 -5.38
N GLU A 22 0.86 1.72 -5.94
CA GLU A 22 -0.49 1.83 -5.38
C GLU A 22 -1.01 0.42 -5.10
N VAL A 23 -1.32 0.17 -3.84
CA VAL A 23 -1.69 -1.16 -3.34
C VAL A 23 -3.07 -1.08 -2.72
N LYS A 24 -4.00 -1.87 -3.25
CA LYS A 24 -5.36 -1.99 -2.72
C LYS A 24 -5.55 -3.34 -2.09
N LEU A 25 -5.79 -3.37 -0.78
CA LEU A 25 -6.02 -4.61 -0.02
C LEU A 25 -7.49 -4.70 0.40
N ARG A 26 -8.05 -5.91 0.32
CA ARG A 26 -9.36 -6.26 0.87
C ARG A 26 -9.18 -7.11 2.10
N TYR A 27 -9.83 -6.69 3.18
CA TYR A 27 -9.88 -7.42 4.43
C TYR A 27 -11.30 -7.91 4.66
N LYS A 28 -11.39 -9.16 5.12
CA LYS A 28 -12.61 -9.81 5.60
C LYS A 28 -12.30 -10.22 7.03
N VAL A 29 -12.92 -9.54 7.98
CA VAL A 29 -12.62 -9.69 9.42
C VAL A 29 -13.91 -10.05 10.14
N PHE A 30 -13.82 -11.00 11.05
CA PHE A 30 -14.93 -11.36 11.92
C PHE A 30 -14.87 -10.51 13.19
N SER A 31 -15.88 -9.67 13.43
CA SER A 31 -16.01 -8.92 14.69
C SER A 31 -16.80 -9.78 15.67
N LYS A 32 -16.14 -10.24 16.74
CA LYS A 32 -16.77 -11.01 17.81
C LYS A 32 -17.79 -10.18 18.59
N ALA A 33 -17.60 -8.86 18.67
CA ALA A 33 -18.51 -7.95 19.36
C ALA A 33 -19.87 -7.84 18.66
N ASN A 34 -19.86 -7.89 17.32
CA ASN A 34 -21.06 -7.73 16.50
C ASN A 34 -21.56 -9.06 15.89
N ASP A 35 -20.90 -10.17 16.21
CA ASP A 35 -21.13 -11.53 15.66
C ASP A 35 -21.30 -11.56 14.13
N LYS A 36 -20.53 -10.73 13.43
CA LYS A 36 -20.68 -10.49 11.99
C LYS A 36 -19.34 -10.38 11.30
N VAL A 37 -19.34 -10.74 10.01
CA VAL A 37 -18.18 -10.55 9.13
C VAL A 37 -18.27 -9.18 8.46
N THR A 38 -17.29 -8.32 8.72
CA THR A 38 -17.14 -7.03 8.06
C THR A 38 -16.08 -7.15 6.96
N THR A 39 -16.42 -6.65 5.78
CA THR A 39 -15.48 -6.57 4.65
C THR A 39 -15.21 -5.11 4.33
N PHE A 40 -13.93 -4.73 4.25
CA PHE A 40 -13.54 -3.37 3.89
C PHE A 40 -12.29 -3.38 3.01
N GLN A 41 -12.07 -2.25 2.34
CA GLN A 41 -10.94 -2.03 1.45
C GLN A 41 -10.09 -0.88 1.99
N VAL A 42 -8.78 -0.99 1.78
CA VAL A 42 -7.77 0.01 2.14
C VAL A 42 -6.84 0.24 0.97
N LEU A 43 -6.23 1.41 0.93
CA LEU A 43 -5.39 1.85 -0.17
C LEU A 43 -4.10 2.43 0.40
N GLY A 44 -2.95 1.86 0.04
CA GLY A 44 -1.65 2.42 0.38
C GLY A 44 -0.94 2.94 -0.88
N LYS A 45 -0.16 4.01 -0.70
CA LYS A 45 0.52 4.74 -1.78
C LYS A 45 1.99 4.94 -1.46
N GLY A 46 2.82 4.03 -1.95
CA GLY A 46 4.25 4.19 -1.86
C GLY A 46 4.80 5.08 -2.97
N ASN A 47 5.28 6.28 -2.64
CA ASN A 47 6.02 7.12 -3.57
C ASN A 47 7.50 7.18 -3.20
N ASN A 48 8.37 7.00 -4.19
CA ASN A 48 9.79 7.25 -4.07
C ASN A 48 10.26 8.10 -5.26
N LYS A 49 10.60 9.37 -5.02
CA LYS A 49 11.11 10.30 -6.04
C LYS A 49 12.48 10.77 -5.62
N VAL A 50 13.47 10.64 -6.50
CA VAL A 50 14.87 10.97 -6.19
C VAL A 50 15.52 11.65 -7.37
N THR A 51 16.24 12.74 -7.07
CA THR A 51 16.98 13.60 -8.00
C THR A 51 18.45 13.20 -8.18
N SER A 52 18.91 12.12 -7.52
CA SER A 52 20.28 11.63 -7.53
C SER A 52 20.32 10.13 -7.84
N ILE A 53 21.29 9.71 -8.66
CA ILE A 53 21.52 8.31 -9.03
C ILE A 53 22.01 7.56 -7.78
N GLY A 54 21.20 6.64 -7.25
CA GLY A 54 21.62 5.74 -6.15
C GLY A 54 20.62 5.36 -5.06
N VAL A 55 19.31 5.60 -5.23
CA VAL A 55 18.30 5.44 -4.15
C VAL A 55 17.24 4.40 -4.55
N PRO A 56 16.63 3.67 -3.60
CA PRO A 56 16.19 2.31 -3.85
C PRO A 56 15.04 2.24 -4.84
N GLY A 57 15.10 1.22 -5.71
CA GLY A 57 14.19 1.06 -6.82
C GLY A 57 12.75 0.80 -6.40
N ILE A 58 11.95 0.43 -7.40
CA ILE A 58 10.53 0.04 -7.31
C ILE A 58 10.19 -0.73 -6.03
N GLY A 59 11.04 -1.66 -5.56
CA GLY A 59 10.80 -2.47 -4.37
C GLY A 59 10.55 -1.67 -3.08
N THR A 60 11.15 -0.49 -2.92
CA THR A 60 10.87 0.35 -1.74
C THR A 60 9.57 1.14 -1.84
N ALA A 61 9.20 1.57 -3.05
CA ALA A 61 7.86 2.12 -3.28
C ALA A 61 6.80 1.05 -3.01
N MET A 62 7.01 -0.18 -3.48
CA MET A 62 6.12 -1.32 -3.19
C MET A 62 5.97 -1.57 -1.69
N LYS A 63 7.09 -1.72 -0.98
CA LYS A 63 7.08 -1.99 0.45
C LYS A 63 6.32 -0.91 1.22
N ARG A 64 6.59 0.37 0.94
CA ARG A 64 5.87 1.49 1.54
C ARG A 64 4.37 1.46 1.25
N GLY A 65 3.97 1.16 0.02
CA GLY A 65 2.56 1.07 -0.35
C GLY A 65 1.84 -0.08 0.37
N ILE A 66 2.50 -1.20 0.60
CA ILE A 66 1.96 -2.31 1.39
C ILE A 66 1.88 -1.92 2.87
N ASP A 67 2.97 -1.42 3.44
CA ASP A 67 3.05 -1.04 4.86
C ASP A 67 1.96 -0.01 5.21
N GLU A 68 1.79 1.03 4.39
CA GLU A 68 0.74 2.04 4.57
C GLU A 68 -0.67 1.45 4.46
N ALA A 69 -0.92 0.56 3.49
CA ALA A 69 -2.22 -0.11 3.37
C ALA A 69 -2.52 -1.00 4.59
N MET A 70 -1.50 -1.66 5.14
CA MET A 70 -1.62 -2.51 6.32
C MET A 70 -1.86 -1.69 7.60
N ASP A 71 -1.17 -0.57 7.76
CA ASP A 71 -1.37 0.35 8.90
C ASP A 71 -2.79 0.94 8.88
N GLU A 72 -3.29 1.36 7.72
CA GLU A 72 -4.68 1.81 7.58
C GLU A 72 -5.69 0.69 7.93
N ALA A 73 -5.39 -0.55 7.54
CA ALA A 73 -6.24 -1.68 7.89
C ALA A 73 -6.24 -1.93 9.40
N PHE A 74 -5.08 -1.84 10.05
CA PHE A 74 -4.95 -2.05 11.48
C PHE A 74 -5.80 -1.04 12.26
N VAL A 75 -5.71 0.25 11.91
CA VAL A 75 -6.54 1.31 12.54
C VAL A 75 -8.04 1.08 12.33
N LYS A 76 -8.45 0.54 11.17
CA LYS A 76 -9.87 0.20 10.93
C LYS A 76 -10.31 -1.03 11.72
N ILE A 77 -9.43 -2.00 11.94
CA ILE A 77 -9.72 -3.21 12.72
C ILE A 77 -9.83 -2.88 14.21
N GLU A 78 -8.96 -2.02 14.75
CA GLU A 78 -9.05 -1.59 16.15
C GLU A 78 -10.34 -0.83 16.47
N LYS A 79 -11.00 -0.27 15.46
CA LYS A 79 -12.27 0.45 15.59
C LYS A 79 -13.53 -0.42 15.39
N LEU A 80 -13.37 -1.72 15.11
CA LEU A 80 -14.45 -2.70 14.81
C LEU A 80 -14.83 -3.60 16.00
#